data_AF-A0A0D9VJE1-F1
#
_entry.id   AF-A0A0D9VJE1-F1
#
_cell.length_a   1.000
_cell.length_b   1.000
_cell.length_c   1.000
_cell.angle_alpha   90.00
_cell.angle_beta   90.00
_cell.angle_gamma   90.00
#
_symmetry.space_group_name_H-M   'P 1'
#
loop_
_entity.id
_entity.type
_entity.pdbx_description
1 polymer ?
#
loop_
_entity_poly.entity_id
_entity_poly.type
_entity_poly.pdbx_seq_one_letter_code
_entity_poly.pdbx_strand_id
1 'polypeptide(L)'
;MDVAAREPQAKCGLEWRVTVPEGASVTVEHDAGVAARAWAWLVSCVVAIRVAVAGFARKVWKIGADDPRRAVHGLKVGLALTLVSVVYYTRPVYDGVGGNAMWAVMTVVVVFEYTVGGCMYKGFNRAVATVSAGLIALGVNWVADKSGDKLEPFILSGSLFLLAAAATFSRFIPTVKARFDYGVTIFILTFSLVAVSGYRVDQLLDLAQQRMSTIGIGIVICLAVCVLIWPVWAGQELHLLTVRNMEKLAGAVEACVEDYFAAGSAKPAAAASSKSEGYKCVLNSKASEDSQANLARWEPPHGRFAFRHPYAQYAKVGAAMRHCAYCVESLSSCARAEAQAPEHAKRLLGDVCTRLGARCARVLVEASASVAAMTDPKTVDFAVADMNTAVHELQGDLRALPPVLLALEPAAEMSLMDAMPLFTVASLLIEISARIEGVVDAVETLASLANFKQVEDGDDKKGQTTETKVHPLNVQDDDASAQENQTMKHAEQEHCNTTVK
;
A
#
# COMPACT_ATOMS: atom_id res chain seq x y z
N MET A 1 16.21 -69.40 -16.12
CA MET A 1 15.03 -68.67 -15.62
C MET A 1 15.09 -67.28 -16.21
N ASP A 2 14.06 -66.95 -16.99
CA ASP A 2 13.65 -65.67 -17.59
C ASP A 2 14.70 -64.73 -18.21
N VAL A 3 14.61 -64.59 -19.55
CA VAL A 3 15.12 -63.43 -20.31
C VAL A 3 14.22 -63.13 -21.52
N ALA A 4 13.63 -61.94 -21.49
CA ALA A 4 13.46 -60.89 -22.52
C ALA A 4 13.20 -61.18 -24.03
N ALA A 5 12.26 -60.36 -24.54
CA ALA A 5 12.33 -59.49 -25.74
C ALA A 5 11.96 -59.99 -27.17
N ARG A 6 10.99 -59.24 -27.73
CA ARG A 6 10.79 -58.71 -29.12
C ARG A 6 10.77 -59.66 -30.33
N GLU A 7 9.74 -59.52 -31.18
CA GLU A 7 9.80 -59.00 -32.58
C GLU A 7 8.41 -58.95 -33.30
N PRO A 8 8.25 -58.28 -34.49
CA PRO A 8 7.01 -57.63 -34.94
C PRO A 8 6.39 -58.10 -36.30
N GLN A 9 5.25 -57.47 -36.65
CA GLN A 9 4.65 -57.19 -37.98
C GLN A 9 4.20 -58.31 -38.96
N ALA A 10 2.95 -58.21 -39.43
CA ALA A 10 2.60 -58.10 -40.87
C ALA A 10 1.09 -57.83 -41.10
N LYS A 11 0.79 -56.89 -41.99
CA LYS A 11 -0.53 -56.58 -42.56
C LYS A 11 -0.90 -57.59 -43.67
N CYS A 12 -2.17 -57.98 -43.78
CA CYS A 12 -2.79 -58.29 -45.07
C CYS A 12 -4.30 -58.08 -44.97
N GLY A 13 -4.87 -57.26 -45.87
CA GLY A 13 -6.30 -56.93 -45.90
C GLY A 13 -7.11 -57.99 -46.65
N LEU A 14 -8.42 -57.98 -46.41
CA LEU A 14 -9.42 -58.55 -47.32
C LEU A 14 -10.75 -57.81 -47.15
N GLU A 15 -11.19 -57.27 -48.27
CA GLU A 15 -12.40 -56.50 -48.52
C GLU A 15 -13.60 -57.46 -48.64
N TRP A 16 -14.73 -57.15 -48.00
CA TRP A 16 -16.01 -57.82 -48.27
C TRP A 16 -17.08 -56.77 -48.56
N ARG A 17 -17.63 -56.87 -49.78
CA ARG A 17 -18.72 -56.06 -50.30
C ARG A 17 -20.03 -56.82 -50.06
N VAL A 18 -21.01 -56.20 -49.41
CA VAL A 18 -22.37 -56.75 -49.24
C VAL A 18 -23.36 -55.80 -49.92
N THR A 19 -24.15 -56.37 -50.82
CA THR A 19 -25.25 -55.73 -51.56
C THR A 19 -26.49 -55.57 -50.68
N VAL A 20 -27.16 -54.42 -50.78
CA VAL A 20 -28.40 -54.08 -50.06
C VAL A 20 -29.60 -54.23 -51.01
N PRO A 21 -30.74 -54.81 -50.60
CA PRO A 21 -31.98 -54.73 -51.35
C PRO A 21 -32.80 -53.48 -50.96
N GLU A 22 -33.34 -52.83 -51.98
CA GLU A 22 -34.20 -51.64 -51.92
C GLU A 22 -35.58 -51.92 -51.29
N GLY A 23 -36.12 -50.91 -50.61
CA GLY A 23 -37.57 -50.74 -50.50
C GLY A 23 -38.15 -50.67 -49.08
N ALA A 24 -37.86 -49.59 -48.33
CA ALA A 24 -38.79 -49.08 -47.33
C ALA A 24 -38.65 -47.55 -47.25
N SER A 25 -39.75 -46.84 -47.53
CA SER A 25 -39.86 -45.39 -47.54
C SER A 25 -39.53 -44.81 -46.16
N VAL A 26 -38.39 -44.12 -46.07
CA VAL A 26 -38.03 -43.31 -44.90
C VAL A 26 -38.71 -41.95 -45.06
N THR A 27 -39.71 -41.68 -44.22
CA THR A 27 -40.17 -40.32 -43.96
C THR A 27 -38.98 -39.51 -43.45
N VAL A 28 -38.58 -38.51 -44.25
CA VAL A 28 -37.47 -37.60 -43.94
C VAL A 28 -37.91 -36.66 -42.82
N GLU A 29 -37.69 -37.05 -41.56
CA GLU A 29 -37.48 -36.08 -40.48
C GLU A 29 -36.02 -35.59 -40.57
N HIS A 30 -35.78 -34.57 -41.39
CA HIS A 30 -34.50 -33.85 -41.38
C HIS A 30 -34.75 -32.34 -41.36
N ASP A 31 -34.13 -31.71 -40.35
CA ASP A 31 -33.72 -30.30 -40.20
C ASP A 31 -34.28 -29.53 -38.99
N ALA A 32 -35.48 -29.80 -38.52
CA ALA A 32 -36.03 -29.06 -37.37
C ALA A 32 -35.26 -29.36 -36.06
N GLY A 33 -34.81 -30.60 -35.87
CA GLY A 33 -34.17 -31.04 -34.61
C GLY A 33 -32.71 -30.60 -34.44
N VAL A 34 -31.96 -30.40 -35.52
CA VAL A 34 -30.55 -29.95 -35.45
C VAL A 34 -30.49 -28.44 -35.32
N ALA A 35 -31.32 -27.72 -36.08
CA ALA A 35 -31.46 -26.27 -35.96
C ALA A 35 -32.00 -25.87 -34.57
N ALA A 36 -33.00 -26.57 -34.03
CA ALA A 36 -33.52 -26.32 -32.68
C ALA A 36 -32.47 -26.62 -31.59
N ARG A 37 -31.66 -27.68 -31.75
CA ARG A 37 -30.56 -27.99 -30.82
C ARG A 37 -29.43 -26.96 -30.89
N ALA A 38 -29.07 -26.51 -32.09
CA ALA A 38 -28.08 -25.43 -32.27
C ALA A 38 -28.58 -24.10 -31.70
N TRP A 39 -29.87 -23.79 -31.88
CA TRP A 39 -30.50 -22.60 -31.30
C TRP A 39 -30.57 -22.66 -29.78
N ALA A 40 -30.96 -23.80 -29.20
CA ALA A 40 -30.96 -24.01 -27.75
C ALA A 40 -29.54 -23.92 -27.16
N TRP A 41 -28.53 -24.44 -27.87
CA TRP A 41 -27.13 -24.31 -27.47
C TRP A 41 -26.67 -22.84 -27.49
N LEU A 42 -26.98 -22.08 -28.55
CA LEU A 42 -26.67 -20.66 -28.63
C LEU A 42 -27.34 -19.85 -27.51
N VAL A 43 -28.64 -20.10 -27.26
CA VAL A 43 -29.37 -19.43 -26.17
C VAL A 43 -28.75 -19.77 -24.81
N SER A 44 -28.37 -21.04 -24.58
CA SER A 44 -27.68 -21.46 -23.37
C SER A 44 -26.32 -20.76 -23.21
N CYS A 45 -25.54 -20.63 -24.29
CA CYS A 45 -24.29 -19.87 -24.29
C CYS A 45 -24.50 -18.39 -23.96
N VAL A 46 -25.51 -17.75 -24.55
CA VAL A 46 -25.84 -16.33 -24.26
C VAL A 46 -26.29 -16.16 -22.80
N VAL A 47 -27.09 -17.08 -22.26
CA VAL A 47 -27.51 -17.07 -20.86
C VAL A 47 -26.31 -17.29 -19.94
N ALA A 48 -25.44 -18.24 -20.24
CA ALA A 48 -24.21 -18.49 -19.49
C ALA A 48 -23.29 -17.26 -19.47
N ILE A 49 -23.12 -16.59 -20.62
CA ILE A 49 -22.38 -15.32 -20.72
C ILE A 49 -23.05 -14.25 -19.86
N ARG A 50 -24.38 -14.09 -19.91
CA ARG A 50 -25.09 -13.10 -19.08
C ARG A 50 -24.94 -13.38 -17.59
N VAL A 51 -25.03 -14.63 -17.15
CA VAL A 51 -24.82 -15.01 -15.75
C VAL A 51 -23.38 -14.75 -15.32
N ALA A 52 -22.41 -15.09 -16.17
CA ALA A 52 -21.00 -14.81 -15.92
C ALA A 52 -20.72 -13.30 -15.81
N VAL A 53 -21.26 -12.49 -16.73
CA VAL A 53 -21.15 -11.03 -16.73
C VAL A 53 -21.85 -10.44 -15.50
N ALA A 54 -23.04 -10.91 -15.13
CA ALA A 54 -23.74 -10.43 -13.93
C ALA A 54 -23.04 -10.84 -12.63
N GLY A 55 -22.42 -12.03 -12.60
CA GLY A 55 -21.57 -12.48 -11.49
C GLY A 55 -20.30 -11.63 -11.36
N PHE A 56 -19.65 -11.33 -12.48
CA PHE A 56 -18.50 -10.42 -12.52
C PHE A 56 -18.89 -9.01 -12.11
N ALA A 57 -19.98 -8.46 -12.63
CA ALA A 57 -20.49 -7.14 -12.28
C ALA A 57 -20.79 -7.02 -10.78
N ARG A 58 -21.40 -8.05 -10.16
CA ARG A 58 -21.59 -8.09 -8.69
C ARG A 58 -20.27 -8.08 -7.93
N LYS A 59 -19.24 -8.81 -8.40
CA LYS A 59 -17.90 -8.76 -7.78
C LYS A 59 -17.27 -7.38 -7.91
N VAL A 60 -17.34 -6.76 -9.09
CA VAL A 60 -16.81 -5.41 -9.33
C VAL A 60 -17.56 -4.38 -8.47
N TRP A 61 -18.88 -4.48 -8.39
CA TRP A 61 -19.71 -3.64 -7.53
C TRP A 61 -19.30 -3.79 -6.07
N LYS A 62 -19.11 -5.03 -5.59
CA LYS A 62 -18.63 -5.28 -4.24
C LYS A 62 -17.25 -4.66 -3.98
N ILE A 63 -16.30 -4.79 -4.92
CA ILE A 63 -14.97 -4.18 -4.79
C ILE A 63 -15.07 -2.64 -4.71
N GLY A 64 -15.93 -2.03 -5.53
CA GLY A 64 -16.14 -0.58 -5.50
C GLY A 64 -16.90 -0.08 -4.27
N ALA A 65 -17.86 -0.86 -3.77
CA ALA A 65 -18.63 -0.54 -2.57
C ALA A 65 -17.81 -0.73 -1.28
N ASP A 66 -16.98 -1.77 -1.22
CA ASP A 66 -16.12 -2.06 -0.07
C ASP A 66 -14.97 -1.04 0.04
N ASP A 67 -14.47 -0.52 -1.09
CA ASP A 67 -13.41 0.49 -1.12
C ASP A 67 -13.67 1.55 -2.22
N PRO A 68 -14.44 2.62 -1.92
CA PRO A 68 -14.81 3.64 -2.90
C PRO A 68 -13.60 4.38 -3.48
N ARG A 69 -12.45 4.35 -2.79
CA ARG A 69 -11.22 4.99 -3.27
C ARG A 69 -10.66 4.29 -4.51
N ARG A 70 -10.88 2.97 -4.66
CA ARG A 70 -10.47 2.22 -5.85
C ARG A 70 -11.29 2.59 -7.07
N ALA A 71 -12.60 2.78 -6.90
CA ALA A 71 -13.48 3.25 -7.97
C ALA A 71 -13.08 4.67 -8.41
N VAL A 72 -12.83 5.55 -7.43
CA VAL A 72 -12.31 6.90 -7.67
C VAL A 72 -10.97 6.85 -8.43
N HIS A 73 -10.04 5.97 -8.04
CA HIS A 73 -8.77 5.81 -8.75
C HIS A 73 -8.97 5.41 -10.22
N GLY A 74 -9.86 4.44 -10.50
CA GLY A 74 -10.20 4.06 -11.87
C GLY A 74 -10.76 5.24 -12.69
N LEU A 75 -11.64 6.04 -12.08
CA LEU A 75 -12.16 7.27 -12.70
C LEU A 75 -11.05 8.30 -12.97
N LYS A 76 -10.11 8.47 -12.05
CA LYS A 76 -8.96 9.37 -12.23
C LYS A 76 -8.07 8.94 -13.39
N VAL A 77 -7.76 7.65 -13.51
CA VAL A 77 -6.96 7.13 -14.63
C VAL A 77 -7.69 7.40 -15.95
N GLY A 78 -8.98 7.12 -16.02
CA GLY A 78 -9.82 7.42 -17.19
C GLY A 78 -9.80 8.90 -17.54
N LEU A 79 -9.97 9.78 -16.55
CA LEU A 79 -9.92 11.23 -16.73
C LEU A 79 -8.54 11.69 -17.24
N ALA A 80 -7.44 11.19 -16.68
CA ALA A 80 -6.09 11.55 -17.11
C ALA A 80 -5.84 11.14 -18.58
N LEU A 81 -6.27 9.94 -18.98
CA LEU A 81 -6.20 9.49 -20.38
C LEU A 81 -7.05 10.35 -21.31
N THR A 82 -8.24 10.75 -20.85
CA THR A 82 -9.14 11.62 -21.62
C THR A 82 -8.53 13.01 -21.79
N LEU A 83 -7.98 13.59 -20.72
CA LEU A 83 -7.31 14.90 -20.75
C LEU A 83 -6.09 14.88 -21.68
N VAL A 84 -5.24 13.85 -21.61
CA VAL A 84 -4.13 13.70 -22.57
C VAL A 84 -4.66 13.65 -23.99
N SER A 85 -5.68 12.84 -24.26
CA SER A 85 -6.26 12.70 -25.60
C SER A 85 -6.82 14.03 -26.12
N VAL A 86 -7.55 14.78 -25.28
CA VAL A 86 -8.10 16.10 -25.62
C VAL A 86 -6.99 17.10 -25.95
N VAL A 87 -5.91 17.13 -25.18
CA VAL A 87 -4.75 18.00 -25.44
C VAL A 87 -4.18 17.74 -26.84
N TYR A 88 -4.11 16.48 -27.29
CA TYR A 88 -3.66 16.16 -28.64
C TYR A 88 -4.67 16.47 -29.75
N TYR A 89 -5.96 16.47 -29.45
CA TYR A 89 -6.98 16.88 -30.42
C TYR A 89 -7.00 18.39 -30.63
N THR A 90 -6.42 19.19 -29.73
CA THR A 90 -6.28 20.63 -29.93
C THR A 90 -5.10 20.96 -30.86
N ARG A 91 -5.41 21.44 -32.08
CA ARG A 91 -4.45 21.79 -33.15
C ARG A 91 -3.20 22.56 -32.70
N PRO A 92 -3.27 23.64 -31.90
CA PRO A 92 -2.07 24.42 -31.56
C PRO A 92 -1.04 23.64 -30.73
N VAL A 93 -1.45 22.63 -29.96
CA VAL A 93 -0.53 21.77 -29.20
C VAL A 93 -0.01 20.61 -30.04
N TYR A 94 -0.85 20.09 -30.95
CA TYR A 94 -0.44 19.04 -31.90
C TYR A 94 0.71 19.51 -32.82
N ASP A 95 0.60 20.73 -33.37
CA ASP A 95 1.60 21.29 -34.29
C ASP A 95 2.93 21.65 -33.57
N GLY A 96 2.88 21.98 -32.27
CA GLY A 96 4.06 22.36 -31.49
C GLY A 96 4.82 21.22 -30.80
N VAL A 97 4.15 20.08 -30.53
CA VAL A 97 4.73 18.97 -29.73
C VAL A 97 4.98 17.71 -30.59
N GLY A 98 4.59 17.75 -31.87
CA GLY A 98 4.76 16.66 -32.82
C GLY A 98 3.70 15.57 -32.65
N GLY A 99 3.32 14.94 -33.77
CA GLY A 99 2.18 14.01 -33.86
C GLY A 99 2.27 12.69 -33.08
N ASN A 100 3.18 12.55 -32.11
CA ASN A 100 3.46 11.29 -31.42
C ASN A 100 2.75 11.16 -30.05
N ALA A 101 1.41 11.17 -30.07
CA ALA A 101 0.55 11.06 -28.88
C ALA A 101 0.76 9.77 -28.06
N MET A 102 1.34 8.74 -28.67
CA MET A 102 1.58 7.44 -28.05
C MET A 102 2.43 7.55 -26.78
N TRP A 103 3.45 8.42 -26.76
CA TRP A 103 4.35 8.55 -25.60
C TRP A 103 3.67 9.18 -24.39
N ALA A 104 2.78 10.14 -24.60
CA ALA A 104 2.00 10.74 -23.51
C ALA A 104 1.00 9.74 -22.93
N VAL A 105 0.26 9.01 -23.78
CA VAL A 105 -0.70 7.99 -23.34
C VAL A 105 0.00 6.86 -22.59
N MET A 106 1.11 6.34 -23.14
CA MET A 106 1.93 5.33 -22.46
C MET A 106 2.51 5.85 -21.14
N THR A 107 2.85 7.14 -21.07
CA THR A 107 3.28 7.77 -19.82
C THR A 107 2.19 7.74 -18.79
N VAL A 108 0.95 8.12 -19.13
CA VAL A 108 -0.18 8.06 -18.20
C VAL A 108 -0.39 6.64 -17.70
N VAL A 109 -0.48 5.66 -18.61
CA VAL A 109 -0.74 4.26 -18.22
C VAL A 109 0.34 3.72 -17.27
N VAL A 110 1.61 4.10 -17.46
CA VAL A 110 2.72 3.52 -16.70
C VAL A 110 3.03 4.29 -15.41
N VAL A 111 2.85 5.62 -15.42
CA VAL A 111 3.18 6.52 -14.29
C VAL A 111 2.02 6.64 -13.31
N PHE A 112 0.77 6.58 -13.78
CA PHE A 112 -0.38 6.74 -12.91
C PHE A 112 -0.47 5.55 -11.93
N GLU A 113 -0.52 5.89 -10.65
CA GLU A 113 -0.45 4.99 -9.51
C GLU A 113 -1.57 5.32 -8.53
N TYR A 114 -1.83 4.39 -7.61
CA TYR A 114 -2.92 4.55 -6.65
C TYR A 114 -2.72 5.74 -5.71
N THR A 115 -1.48 5.95 -5.25
CA THR A 115 -1.12 7.03 -4.32
C THR A 115 -0.42 8.19 -5.03
N VAL A 116 -0.54 9.39 -4.48
CA VAL A 116 0.17 10.58 -4.96
C VAL A 116 1.68 10.35 -4.95
N GLY A 117 2.22 9.79 -3.85
CA GLY A 117 3.64 9.43 -3.75
C GLY A 117 4.10 8.45 -4.84
N GLY A 118 3.26 7.47 -5.21
CA GLY A 118 3.50 6.56 -6.34
C GLY A 118 3.63 7.29 -7.67
N CYS A 119 2.71 8.21 -7.95
CA CYS A 119 2.73 9.03 -9.16
C CYS A 119 3.93 9.97 -9.21
N MET A 120 4.27 10.62 -8.08
CA MET A 120 5.45 11.48 -7.99
C MET A 120 6.74 10.68 -8.19
N TYR A 121 6.86 9.54 -7.51
CA TYR A 121 7.98 8.61 -7.64
C TYR A 121 8.19 8.17 -9.09
N LYS A 122 7.15 7.64 -9.74
CA LYS A 122 7.25 7.16 -11.12
C LYS A 122 7.43 8.32 -12.10
N GLY A 123 6.74 9.44 -11.91
CA GLY A 123 6.86 10.62 -12.78
C GLY A 123 8.28 11.17 -12.77
N PHE A 124 8.85 11.40 -11.58
CA PHE A 124 10.21 11.87 -11.41
C PHE A 124 11.24 10.89 -11.98
N ASN A 125 11.14 9.60 -11.62
CA ASN A 125 12.06 8.59 -12.13
C ASN A 125 11.97 8.43 -13.65
N ARG A 126 10.78 8.58 -14.25
CA ARG A 126 10.61 8.58 -15.71
C ARG A 126 11.34 9.77 -16.33
N ALA A 127 11.11 10.98 -15.83
CA ALA A 127 11.75 12.18 -16.34
C ALA A 127 13.29 12.07 -16.28
N VAL A 128 13.84 11.74 -15.11
CA VAL A 128 15.30 11.60 -14.93
C VAL A 128 15.88 10.50 -15.81
N ALA A 129 15.24 9.33 -15.86
CA ALA A 129 15.72 8.20 -16.66
C ALA A 129 15.67 8.50 -18.18
N THR A 130 14.64 9.17 -18.66
CA THR A 130 14.53 9.51 -20.08
C THR A 130 15.53 10.61 -20.47
N VAL A 131 15.72 11.64 -19.64
CA VAL A 131 16.76 12.67 -19.86
C VAL A 131 18.14 12.03 -19.87
N SER A 132 18.49 11.24 -18.85
CA SER A 132 19.83 10.66 -18.75
C SER A 132 20.10 9.65 -19.87
N ALA A 133 19.13 8.80 -20.21
CA ALA A 133 19.24 7.88 -21.34
C ALA A 133 19.40 8.63 -22.67
N GLY A 134 18.64 9.70 -22.88
CA GLY A 134 18.73 10.55 -24.08
C GLY A 134 20.11 11.19 -24.21
N LEU A 135 20.61 11.83 -23.15
CA LEU A 135 21.93 12.47 -23.15
C LEU A 135 23.06 11.48 -23.39
N ILE A 136 23.02 10.32 -22.73
CA ILE A 136 24.03 9.27 -22.93
C ILE A 136 23.95 8.71 -24.36
N ALA A 137 22.74 8.49 -24.90
CA ALA A 137 22.57 8.03 -26.27
C ALA A 137 23.09 9.04 -27.29
N LEU A 138 22.86 10.35 -27.08
CA LEU A 138 23.43 11.39 -27.94
C LEU A 138 24.96 11.39 -27.89
N GLY A 139 25.55 11.25 -26.70
CA GLY A 139 27.00 11.14 -26.53
C GLY A 139 27.59 9.91 -27.23
N VAL A 140 26.95 8.75 -27.10
CA VAL A 140 27.36 7.52 -27.80
C VAL A 140 27.28 7.69 -29.31
N ASN A 141 26.17 8.23 -29.85
CA ASN A 141 26.02 8.47 -31.28
C ASN A 141 27.09 9.45 -31.79
N TRP A 142 27.38 10.52 -31.05
CA TRP A 142 28.43 11.47 -31.42
C TRP A 142 29.82 10.82 -31.48
N VAL A 143 30.15 9.92 -30.54
CA VAL A 143 31.41 9.15 -30.58
C VAL A 143 31.43 8.19 -31.77
N ALA A 144 30.30 7.52 -32.05
CA ALA A 144 30.19 6.55 -33.13
C ALA A 144 30.37 7.23 -34.51
N ASP A 145 29.71 8.38 -34.73
CA ASP A 145 29.82 9.21 -35.94
C ASP A 145 31.28 9.66 -36.20
N LYS A 146 32.02 10.01 -35.13
CA LYS A 146 33.44 10.38 -35.26
C LYS A 146 34.40 9.21 -35.49
N SER A 147 33.93 7.97 -35.36
CA SER A 147 34.78 6.77 -35.44
C SER A 147 34.78 6.11 -36.83
N GLY A 148 33.96 6.61 -37.76
CA GLY A 148 33.85 6.14 -39.13
C GLY A 148 32.96 4.89 -39.31
N ASP A 149 32.43 4.74 -40.53
CA ASP A 149 31.32 3.83 -40.87
C ASP A 149 31.55 2.35 -40.50
N LYS A 150 32.81 1.90 -40.45
CA LYS A 150 33.14 0.51 -40.08
C LYS A 150 33.05 0.26 -38.59
N LEU A 151 33.33 1.25 -37.75
CA LEU A 151 33.37 1.11 -36.28
C LEU A 151 32.06 1.56 -35.63
N GLU A 152 31.29 2.43 -36.28
CA GLU A 152 30.03 2.95 -35.79
C GLU A 152 29.05 1.85 -35.30
N PRO A 153 28.73 0.78 -36.07
CA PRO A 153 27.81 -0.26 -35.61
C PRO A 153 28.34 -1.05 -34.40
N PHE A 154 29.67 -1.21 -34.29
CA PHE A 154 30.29 -1.90 -33.16
C PHE A 154 30.25 -1.05 -31.89
N ILE A 155 30.47 0.27 -32.00
CA ILE A 155 30.38 1.20 -30.87
C ILE A 155 28.93 1.29 -30.37
N LEU A 156 27.96 1.42 -31.26
CA LEU A 156 26.54 1.44 -30.91
C LEU A 156 26.10 0.12 -30.25
N SER A 157 26.45 -1.02 -30.85
CA SER A 157 26.06 -2.34 -30.31
C SER A 157 26.79 -2.65 -29.00
N GLY A 158 28.08 -2.31 -28.89
CA GLY A 158 28.88 -2.53 -27.69
C GLY A 158 28.43 -1.66 -26.52
N SER A 159 28.14 -0.38 -26.76
CA SER A 159 27.58 0.52 -25.74
C SER A 159 26.16 0.09 -25.31
N LEU A 160 25.33 -0.36 -26.25
CA LEU A 160 24.02 -0.96 -25.95
C LEU A 160 24.15 -2.12 -24.97
N PHE A 161 25.01 -3.08 -25.29
CA PHE A 161 25.28 -4.24 -24.45
C PHE A 161 25.79 -3.83 -23.06
N LEU A 162 26.84 -3.00 -23.00
CA LEU A 162 27.47 -2.61 -21.74
C LEU A 162 26.53 -1.83 -20.82
N LEU A 163 25.84 -0.82 -21.34
CA LEU A 163 24.95 0.01 -20.53
C LEU A 163 23.69 -0.75 -20.12
N ALA A 164 23.11 -1.59 -21.00
CA ALA A 164 21.98 -2.43 -20.62
C ALA A 164 22.37 -3.46 -19.56
N ALA A 165 23.55 -4.10 -19.69
CA ALA A 165 24.07 -5.05 -18.71
C ALA A 165 24.35 -4.36 -17.36
N ALA A 166 25.04 -3.22 -17.37
CA ALA A 166 25.36 -2.46 -16.16
C ALA A 166 24.08 -1.95 -15.45
N ALA A 167 23.14 -1.38 -16.21
CA ALA A 167 21.87 -0.93 -15.67
C ALA A 167 21.06 -2.11 -15.09
N THR A 168 20.99 -3.25 -15.79
CA THR A 168 20.31 -4.45 -15.28
C THR A 168 20.99 -4.98 -14.02
N PHE A 169 22.33 -5.01 -13.99
CA PHE A 169 23.08 -5.45 -12.82
C PHE A 169 22.84 -4.55 -11.60
N SER A 170 22.72 -3.23 -11.81
CA SER A 170 22.43 -2.29 -10.72
C SER A 170 21.14 -2.61 -9.96
N ARG A 171 20.17 -3.30 -10.59
CA ARG A 171 18.90 -3.71 -9.97
C ARG A 171 19.06 -4.80 -8.90
N PHE A 172 20.21 -5.48 -8.85
CA PHE A 172 20.52 -6.43 -7.77
C PHE A 172 21.01 -5.73 -6.51
N ILE A 173 21.39 -4.45 -6.60
CA ILE A 173 21.77 -3.65 -5.43
C ILE A 173 20.48 -3.25 -4.69
N PRO A 174 20.27 -3.66 -3.42
CA PRO A 174 19.00 -3.45 -2.72
C PRO A 174 18.55 -1.98 -2.64
N THR A 175 19.50 -1.06 -2.48
CA THR A 175 19.22 0.39 -2.42
C THR A 175 18.71 0.93 -3.76
N VAL A 176 19.31 0.50 -4.87
CA VAL A 176 18.86 0.84 -6.23
C VAL A 176 17.53 0.18 -6.53
N LYS A 177 17.35 -1.09 -6.15
CA LYS A 177 16.08 -1.79 -6.33
C LYS A 177 14.92 -1.10 -5.61
N ALA A 178 15.13 -0.72 -4.36
CA ALA A 178 14.09 -0.06 -3.57
C ALA A 178 13.76 1.34 -4.14
N ARG A 179 14.74 2.07 -4.69
CA ARG A 179 14.57 3.50 -5.03
C ARG A 179 14.42 3.79 -6.51
N PHE A 180 14.95 2.98 -7.39
CA PHE A 180 15.12 3.33 -8.80
C PHE A 180 14.78 2.18 -9.75
N ASP A 181 14.24 1.04 -9.29
CA ASP A 181 13.94 -0.11 -10.16
C ASP A 181 13.07 0.26 -11.38
N TYR A 182 12.05 1.10 -11.18
CA TYR A 182 11.27 1.66 -12.29
C TYR A 182 12.13 2.54 -13.22
N GLY A 183 12.89 3.49 -12.65
CA GLY A 183 13.76 4.39 -13.42
C GLY A 183 14.81 3.65 -14.25
N VAL A 184 15.43 2.60 -13.69
CA VAL A 184 16.38 1.73 -14.40
C VAL A 184 15.71 1.02 -15.58
N THR A 185 14.48 0.51 -15.41
CA THR A 185 13.70 -0.05 -16.53
C THR A 185 13.49 0.97 -17.65
N ILE A 186 13.06 2.18 -17.29
CA ILE A 186 12.82 3.26 -18.26
C ILE A 186 14.12 3.70 -18.93
N PHE A 187 15.23 3.74 -18.19
CA PHE A 187 16.54 4.06 -18.71
C PHE A 187 16.95 3.06 -19.80
N ILE A 188 16.90 1.76 -19.48
CA ILE A 188 17.23 0.68 -20.44
C ILE A 188 16.34 0.78 -21.68
N LEU A 189 15.03 0.93 -21.49
CA LEU A 189 14.07 0.99 -22.60
C LEU A 189 14.32 2.23 -23.48
N THR A 190 14.52 3.40 -22.87
CA THR A 190 14.75 4.65 -23.59
C THR A 190 16.09 4.59 -24.33
N PHE A 191 17.16 4.20 -23.64
CA PHE A 191 18.49 4.10 -24.23
C PHE A 191 18.52 3.12 -25.39
N SER A 192 17.92 1.93 -25.23
CA SER A 192 17.83 0.94 -26.30
C SER A 192 17.05 1.45 -27.50
N LEU A 193 15.91 2.11 -27.25
CA LEU A 193 15.08 2.62 -28.32
C LEU A 193 15.76 3.78 -29.07
N VAL A 194 16.47 4.66 -28.37
CA VAL A 194 17.25 5.74 -29.00
C VAL A 194 18.48 5.19 -29.72
N ALA A 195 19.20 4.20 -29.16
CA ALA A 195 20.33 3.57 -29.84
C ALA A 195 19.92 2.88 -31.15
N VAL A 196 18.79 2.16 -31.15
CA VAL A 196 18.26 1.49 -32.36
C VAL A 196 17.66 2.48 -33.36
N SER A 197 16.99 3.54 -32.88
CA SER A 197 16.43 4.59 -33.74
C SER A 197 17.50 5.55 -34.29
N GLY A 198 18.59 5.71 -33.55
CA GLY A 198 19.78 6.52 -33.85
C GLY A 198 20.34 6.25 -35.23
N TYR A 199 20.43 4.96 -35.55
CA TYR A 199 20.96 4.46 -36.81
C TYR A 199 20.08 4.78 -38.04
N ARG A 200 18.83 5.26 -37.86
CA ARG A 200 17.85 5.40 -38.96
C ARG A 200 17.34 6.82 -39.20
N VAL A 201 17.69 7.80 -38.37
CA VAL A 201 17.06 9.13 -38.41
C VAL A 201 18.11 10.23 -38.30
N ASP A 202 18.25 11.06 -39.34
CA ASP A 202 19.21 12.17 -39.39
C ASP A 202 18.90 13.32 -38.39
N GLN A 203 17.66 13.40 -37.89
CA GLN A 203 17.18 14.43 -36.95
C GLN A 203 16.87 13.86 -35.55
N LEU A 204 17.88 13.30 -34.88
CA LEU A 204 17.71 12.71 -33.55
C LEU A 204 17.29 13.72 -32.47
N LEU A 205 17.73 14.97 -32.58
CA LEU A 205 17.47 16.00 -31.60
C LEU A 205 15.98 16.41 -31.59
N ASP A 206 15.38 16.59 -32.77
CA ASP A 206 13.96 16.94 -32.91
C ASP A 206 13.06 15.80 -32.43
N LEU A 207 13.40 14.56 -32.79
CA LEU A 207 12.69 13.37 -32.32
C LEU A 207 12.78 13.21 -30.80
N ALA A 208 13.95 13.50 -30.21
CA ALA A 208 14.14 13.47 -28.76
C ALA A 208 13.35 14.57 -28.06
N GLN A 209 13.39 15.80 -28.58
CA GLN A 209 12.65 16.94 -28.02
C GLN A 209 11.13 16.71 -28.02
N GLN A 210 10.58 16.17 -29.12
CA GLN A 210 9.17 15.78 -29.17
C GLN A 210 8.85 14.69 -28.13
N ARG A 211 9.67 13.66 -27.99
CA ARG A 211 9.45 12.60 -26.98
C ARG A 211 9.52 13.15 -25.55
N MET A 212 10.48 14.02 -25.26
CA MET A 212 10.64 14.62 -23.93
C MET A 212 9.46 15.51 -23.56
N SER A 213 8.99 16.35 -24.49
CA SER A 213 7.85 17.25 -24.26
C SER A 213 6.53 16.47 -24.10
N THR A 214 6.27 15.47 -24.93
CA THR A 214 5.08 14.61 -24.81
C THR A 214 5.06 13.80 -23.50
N ILE A 215 6.21 13.25 -23.07
CA ILE A 215 6.35 12.59 -21.76
C ILE A 215 6.11 13.59 -20.62
N GLY A 216 6.66 14.81 -20.73
CA GLY A 216 6.46 15.88 -19.76
C GLY A 216 4.99 16.23 -19.56
N ILE A 217 4.24 16.43 -20.66
CA ILE A 217 2.79 16.68 -20.64
C ILE A 217 2.04 15.55 -19.93
N GLY A 218 2.37 14.30 -20.26
CA GLY A 218 1.78 13.12 -19.60
C GLY A 218 2.01 13.12 -18.09
N ILE A 219 3.25 13.40 -17.64
CA ILE A 219 3.58 13.48 -16.21
C ILE A 219 2.80 14.60 -15.53
N VAL A 220 2.74 15.80 -16.12
CA VAL A 220 2.04 16.95 -15.55
C VAL A 220 0.54 16.64 -15.38
N ILE A 221 -0.10 16.03 -16.38
CA ILE A 221 -1.52 15.66 -16.30
C ILE A 221 -1.73 14.58 -15.24
N CYS A 222 -0.88 13.56 -15.15
CA CYS A 222 -0.94 12.54 -14.10
C CYS A 222 -0.92 13.19 -12.71
N LEU A 223 0.06 14.07 -12.46
CA LEU A 223 0.24 14.72 -11.17
C LEU A 223 -0.94 15.65 -10.84
N ALA A 224 -1.40 16.44 -11.81
CA ALA A 224 -2.54 17.33 -11.63
C ALA A 224 -3.80 16.54 -11.23
N VAL A 225 -4.13 15.48 -11.96
CA VAL A 225 -5.31 14.64 -11.65
C VAL A 225 -5.15 13.96 -10.29
N CYS A 226 -3.97 13.43 -9.96
CA CYS A 226 -3.74 12.72 -8.70
C CYS A 226 -3.85 13.61 -7.47
N VAL A 227 -3.31 14.84 -7.55
CA VAL A 227 -3.26 15.78 -6.43
C VAL A 227 -4.59 16.52 -6.27
N LEU A 228 -5.23 16.93 -7.37
CA LEU A 228 -6.42 17.79 -7.32
C LEU A 228 -7.73 17.03 -7.10
N ILE A 229 -7.81 15.77 -7.53
CA ILE A 229 -9.05 14.99 -7.46
C ILE A 229 -8.91 13.95 -6.36
N TRP A 230 -9.51 14.20 -5.19
CA TRP A 230 -9.55 13.30 -4.02
C TRP A 230 -8.22 12.56 -3.76
N PRO A 231 -7.15 13.28 -3.36
CA PRO A 231 -5.82 12.71 -3.26
C PRO A 231 -5.77 11.54 -2.26
N VAL A 232 -5.06 10.47 -2.66
CA VAL A 232 -4.76 9.34 -1.78
C VAL A 232 -3.28 9.37 -1.47
N TRP A 233 -2.95 9.56 -0.19
CA TRP A 233 -1.57 9.77 0.25
C TRP A 233 -0.99 8.48 0.83
N ALA A 234 0.19 8.07 0.34
CA ALA A 234 0.93 6.92 0.83
C ALA A 234 1.31 7.07 2.30
N GLY A 235 1.65 8.29 2.75
CA GLY A 235 1.93 8.58 4.16
C GLY A 235 0.74 8.32 5.07
N GLN A 236 -0.47 8.74 4.65
CA GLN A 236 -1.71 8.47 5.39
C GLN A 236 -2.07 6.99 5.38
N GLU A 237 -1.91 6.29 4.26
CA GLU A 237 -2.17 4.84 4.18
C GLU A 237 -1.21 4.04 5.08
N LEU A 238 0.07 4.40 5.11
CA LEU A 238 1.05 3.82 6.04
C LEU A 238 0.64 4.06 7.49
N HIS A 239 0.25 5.30 7.81
CA HIS A 239 -0.17 5.66 9.15
C HIS A 239 -1.38 4.86 9.63
N LEU A 240 -2.43 4.78 8.81
CA LEU A 240 -3.63 3.99 9.10
C LEU A 240 -3.31 2.49 9.21
N LEU A 241 -2.41 1.99 8.36
CA LEU A 241 -1.96 0.60 8.42
C LEU A 241 -1.26 0.30 9.75
N THR A 242 -0.39 1.19 10.23
CA THR A 242 0.29 1.04 11.52
C THR A 242 -0.69 1.00 12.68
N VAL A 243 -1.65 1.93 12.74
CA VAL A 243 -2.71 1.95 13.78
C VAL A 243 -3.50 0.64 13.76
N ARG A 244 -4.01 0.26 12.59
CA ARG A 244 -4.82 -0.97 12.43
C ARG A 244 -4.05 -2.23 12.80
N ASN A 245 -2.75 -2.28 12.51
CA ASN A 245 -1.92 -3.42 12.84
C ASN A 245 -1.72 -3.55 14.36
N MET A 246 -1.56 -2.44 15.09
CA MET A 246 -1.52 -2.46 16.56
C MET A 246 -2.84 -2.97 17.14
N GLU A 247 -3.98 -2.47 16.66
CA GLU A 247 -5.30 -2.91 17.13
C GLU A 247 -5.56 -4.39 16.86
N LYS A 248 -5.17 -4.88 15.69
CA LYS A 248 -5.26 -6.31 15.35
C LYS A 248 -4.34 -7.17 16.21
N LEU A 249 -3.16 -6.65 16.56
CA LEU A 249 -2.25 -7.34 17.46
C LEU A 249 -2.82 -7.38 18.88
N ALA A 250 -3.39 -6.27 19.37
CA ALA A 250 -4.05 -6.18 20.66
C ALA A 250 -5.18 -7.21 20.78
N GLY A 251 -6.10 -7.22 19.81
CA GLY A 251 -7.19 -8.17 19.78
C GLY A 251 -6.72 -9.63 19.65
N ALA A 252 -5.58 -9.88 19.00
CA ALA A 252 -5.01 -11.21 18.91
C ALA A 252 -4.40 -11.69 20.24
N VAL A 253 -3.70 -10.82 20.98
CA VAL A 253 -3.17 -11.14 22.32
C VAL A 253 -4.31 -11.54 23.25
N GLU A 254 -5.33 -10.70 23.36
CA GLU A 254 -6.50 -10.94 24.24
C GLU A 254 -7.23 -12.23 23.83
N ALA A 255 -7.54 -12.40 22.54
CA ALA A 255 -8.23 -13.59 22.06
C ALA A 255 -7.43 -14.88 22.26
N CYS A 256 -6.10 -14.87 22.06
CA CYS A 256 -5.27 -16.06 22.29
C CYS A 256 -5.24 -16.49 23.75
N VAL A 257 -5.19 -15.54 24.69
CA VAL A 257 -5.24 -15.84 26.13
C VAL A 257 -6.63 -16.36 26.51
N GLU A 258 -7.70 -15.69 26.06
CA GLU A 258 -9.06 -16.19 26.29
C GLU A 258 -9.28 -17.59 25.74
N ASP A 259 -8.79 -17.87 24.52
CA ASP A 259 -8.97 -19.18 23.86
C ASP A 259 -8.24 -20.29 24.64
N TYR A 260 -7.06 -20.01 25.23
CA TYR A 260 -6.33 -20.99 26.04
C TYR A 260 -7.02 -21.31 27.37
N PHE A 261 -7.55 -20.28 28.04
CA PHE A 261 -8.18 -20.40 29.37
C PHE A 261 -9.71 -20.60 29.32
N ALA A 262 -10.31 -20.69 28.13
CA ALA A 262 -11.74 -20.95 27.97
C ALA A 262 -12.10 -22.35 28.50
N ALA A 263 -12.89 -22.39 29.58
CA ALA A 263 -13.39 -23.61 30.16
C ALA A 263 -14.49 -24.24 29.28
N GLY A 264 -14.11 -25.04 28.27
CA GLY A 264 -15.00 -25.95 27.53
C GLY A 264 -16.23 -25.33 26.82
N SER A 265 -16.41 -24.01 26.83
CA SER A 265 -17.53 -23.37 26.14
C SER A 265 -17.23 -23.36 24.65
N ALA A 266 -18.00 -24.12 23.88
CA ALA A 266 -17.96 -24.09 22.42
C ALA A 266 -18.32 -22.69 21.90
N LYS A 267 -17.34 -21.78 21.82
CA LYS A 267 -17.45 -20.57 20.99
C LYS A 267 -17.58 -21.05 19.53
N PRO A 268 -18.44 -20.44 18.69
CA PRO A 268 -18.52 -20.80 17.28
C PRO A 268 -17.13 -20.62 16.63
N ALA A 269 -16.54 -21.73 16.17
CA ALA A 269 -15.15 -21.83 15.72
C ALA A 269 -14.75 -20.80 14.66
N ALA A 270 -15.71 -20.26 13.91
CA ALA A 270 -15.48 -19.26 12.86
C ALA A 270 -15.23 -17.83 13.39
N ALA A 271 -15.77 -17.45 14.55
CA ALA A 271 -15.63 -16.09 15.10
C ALA A 271 -14.39 -15.95 15.97
N ALA A 272 -14.10 -16.95 16.81
CA ALA A 272 -12.92 -17.00 17.68
C ALA A 272 -11.61 -17.06 16.86
N SER A 273 -11.59 -17.85 15.78
CA SER A 273 -10.37 -17.98 14.94
C SER A 273 -10.02 -16.69 14.17
N SER A 274 -10.99 -15.82 13.87
CA SER A 274 -10.73 -14.61 13.10
C SER A 274 -10.01 -13.51 13.88
N LYS A 275 -10.30 -13.39 15.19
CA LYS A 275 -9.67 -12.39 16.08
C LYS A 275 -8.30 -12.86 16.56
N SER A 276 -8.17 -14.12 16.99
CA SER A 276 -6.88 -14.68 17.41
C SER A 276 -5.87 -14.76 16.26
N GLU A 277 -6.31 -14.76 15.00
CA GLU A 277 -5.41 -14.67 13.83
C GLU A 277 -5.05 -13.25 13.39
N GLY A 278 -5.47 -12.23 14.16
CA GLY A 278 -5.15 -10.83 13.86
C GLY A 278 -3.64 -10.56 13.69
N TYR A 279 -2.80 -11.28 14.43
CA TYR A 279 -1.33 -11.18 14.34
C TYR A 279 -0.80 -11.52 12.94
N LYS A 280 -1.47 -12.38 12.16
CA LYS A 280 -1.06 -12.73 10.79
C LYS A 280 -1.09 -11.51 9.87
N CYS A 281 -1.97 -10.54 10.13
CA CYS A 281 -2.00 -9.29 9.36
C CYS A 281 -0.70 -8.49 9.56
N VAL A 282 -0.15 -8.51 10.77
CA VAL A 282 1.10 -7.84 11.14
C VAL A 282 2.31 -8.56 10.54
N LEU A 283 2.32 -9.89 10.58
CA LEU A 283 3.42 -10.67 9.98
C LEU A 283 3.51 -10.46 8.46
N ASN A 284 2.36 -10.33 7.78
CA ASN A 284 2.29 -10.16 6.34
C ASN A 284 2.38 -8.69 5.85
N SER A 285 2.46 -7.71 6.74
CA SER A 285 2.40 -6.29 6.36
C SER A 285 3.74 -5.70 5.86
N LYS A 286 4.86 -6.42 6.00
CA LYS A 286 6.21 -5.88 5.73
C LYS A 286 6.36 -5.24 4.35
N ALA A 287 5.95 -5.95 3.31
CA ALA A 287 6.08 -5.45 1.94
C ALA A 287 5.23 -4.19 1.70
N SER A 288 4.01 -4.14 2.26
CA SER A 288 3.16 -2.95 2.19
C SER A 288 3.72 -1.79 2.99
N GLU A 289 4.25 -2.01 4.19
CA GLU A 289 4.85 -0.96 5.01
C GLU A 289 6.08 -0.35 4.33
N ASP A 290 7.00 -1.19 3.86
CA ASP A 290 8.24 -0.75 3.21
C ASP A 290 7.95 0.00 1.90
N SER A 291 6.97 -0.45 1.12
CA SER A 291 6.57 0.24 -0.11
C SER A 291 5.90 1.58 0.17
N GLN A 292 4.93 1.66 1.08
CA GLN A 292 4.26 2.92 1.42
C GLN A 292 5.24 3.92 2.06
N ALA A 293 6.14 3.48 2.94
CA ALA A 293 7.16 4.34 3.55
C ALA A 293 8.17 4.91 2.53
N ASN A 294 8.43 4.17 1.43
CA ASN A 294 9.26 4.67 0.34
C ASN A 294 8.50 5.69 -0.52
N LEU A 295 7.23 5.42 -0.85
CA LEU A 295 6.39 6.31 -1.65
C LEU A 295 6.05 7.62 -0.93
N ALA A 296 5.77 7.57 0.37
CA ALA A 296 5.42 8.72 1.20
C ALA A 296 6.49 9.81 1.22
N ARG A 297 7.77 9.46 1.00
CA ARG A 297 8.88 10.43 0.94
C ARG A 297 8.86 11.32 -0.29
N TRP A 298 8.13 10.92 -1.34
CA TRP A 298 7.98 11.69 -2.57
C TRP A 298 6.79 12.63 -2.52
N GLU A 299 6.02 12.61 -1.43
CA GLU A 299 4.82 13.41 -1.30
C GLU A 299 5.15 14.83 -0.84
N PRO A 300 4.46 15.86 -1.36
CA PRO A 300 4.48 17.17 -0.76
C PRO A 300 3.90 17.12 0.68
N PRO A 301 4.19 18.14 1.50
CA PRO A 301 3.54 18.29 2.81
C PRO A 301 2.01 18.30 2.67
N HIS A 302 1.31 17.56 3.53
CA HIS A 302 -0.13 17.38 3.43
C HIS A 302 -0.74 17.03 4.80
N GLY A 303 -1.92 17.60 5.10
CA GLY A 303 -2.63 17.33 6.34
C GLY A 303 -1.77 17.58 7.58
N ARG A 304 -1.56 16.54 8.38
CA ARG A 304 -0.70 16.56 9.59
C ARG A 304 0.74 16.09 9.32
N PHE A 305 1.06 15.69 8.09
CA PHE A 305 2.41 15.28 7.71
C PHE A 305 3.18 16.49 7.18
N ALA A 306 4.06 17.01 8.03
CA ALA A 306 4.97 18.09 7.68
C ALA A 306 6.04 17.65 6.65
N PHE A 307 6.75 18.63 6.10
CA PHE A 307 7.92 18.36 5.27
C PHE A 307 8.95 17.52 6.05
N ARG A 308 9.54 16.51 5.39
CA ARG A 308 10.50 15.55 5.99
C ARG A 308 9.95 14.77 7.20
N HIS A 309 8.66 14.46 7.19
CA HIS A 309 8.06 13.57 8.18
C HIS A 309 8.82 12.22 8.31
N PRO A 310 9.01 11.66 9.52
CA PRO A 310 9.90 10.53 9.77
C PRO A 310 9.28 9.16 9.38
N TYR A 311 8.88 8.98 8.12
CA TYR A 311 8.27 7.74 7.62
C TYR A 311 9.11 6.46 7.85
N ALA A 312 10.43 6.60 8.03
CA ALA A 312 11.29 5.47 8.37
C ALA A 312 10.98 4.86 9.76
N GLN A 313 10.46 5.66 10.70
CA GLN A 313 10.16 5.18 12.05
C GLN A 313 8.91 4.29 12.07
N TYR A 314 7.94 4.51 11.16
CA TYR A 314 6.81 3.59 10.99
C TYR A 314 7.26 2.17 10.64
N ALA A 315 8.32 2.01 9.86
CA ALA A 315 8.89 0.69 9.57
C ALA A 315 9.54 0.03 10.80
N LYS A 316 10.09 0.83 11.72
CA LYS A 316 10.62 0.32 13.01
C LYS A 316 9.50 -0.09 13.95
N VAL A 317 8.44 0.71 14.05
CA VAL A 317 7.22 0.35 14.77
C VAL A 317 6.63 -0.95 14.21
N GLY A 318 6.54 -1.07 12.87
CA GLY A 318 6.15 -2.31 12.19
C GLY A 318 7.06 -3.51 12.51
N ALA A 319 8.37 -3.30 12.61
CA ALA A 319 9.31 -4.35 13.02
C ALA A 319 9.09 -4.77 14.47
N ALA A 320 8.93 -3.84 15.41
CA ALA A 320 8.63 -4.14 16.82
C ALA A 320 7.30 -4.90 16.96
N MET A 321 6.25 -4.47 16.25
CA MET A 321 4.97 -5.18 16.24
C MET A 321 5.11 -6.61 15.71
N ARG A 322 5.92 -6.83 14.66
CA ARG A 322 6.20 -8.19 14.15
C ARG A 322 6.95 -9.05 15.17
N HIS A 323 7.92 -8.47 15.89
CA HIS A 323 8.62 -9.18 16.97
C HIS A 323 7.64 -9.66 18.05
N CYS A 324 6.70 -8.80 18.47
CA CYS A 324 5.61 -9.20 19.37
C CYS A 324 4.70 -10.26 18.73
N ALA A 325 4.32 -10.09 17.46
CA ALA A 325 3.44 -11.00 16.74
C ALA A 325 3.98 -12.45 16.64
N TYR A 326 5.30 -12.65 16.56
CA TYR A 326 5.89 -14.00 16.61
C TYR A 326 5.67 -14.70 17.97
N CYS A 327 5.72 -13.95 19.07
CA CYS A 327 5.38 -14.48 20.40
C CYS A 327 3.89 -14.79 20.51
N VAL A 328 3.02 -13.92 19.94
CA VAL A 328 1.58 -14.16 19.87
C VAL A 328 1.24 -15.37 19.00
N GLU A 329 1.96 -15.59 17.90
CA GLU A 329 1.83 -16.79 17.08
C GLU A 329 2.13 -18.06 17.89
N SER A 330 3.22 -18.03 18.68
CA SER A 330 3.59 -19.13 19.57
C SER A 330 2.50 -19.39 20.63
N LEU A 331 1.96 -18.33 21.23
CA LEU A 331 0.86 -18.41 22.18
C LEU A 331 -0.42 -18.98 21.53
N SER A 332 -0.72 -18.55 20.30
CA SER A 332 -1.86 -19.07 19.53
C SER A 332 -1.72 -20.56 19.21
N SER A 333 -0.48 -21.02 19.00
CA SER A 333 -0.18 -22.44 18.80
C SER A 333 -0.41 -23.23 20.09
N CYS A 334 -0.05 -22.68 21.25
CA CYS A 334 -0.34 -23.29 22.55
C CYS A 334 -1.86 -23.39 22.80
N ALA A 335 -2.63 -22.35 22.44
CA ALA A 335 -4.10 -22.35 22.54
C ALA A 335 -4.79 -23.38 21.64
N ARG A 336 -4.13 -23.84 20.57
CA ARG A 336 -4.66 -24.82 19.61
C ARG A 336 -4.10 -26.22 19.79
N ALA A 337 -3.10 -26.39 20.64
CA ALA A 337 -2.47 -27.69 20.87
C ALA A 337 -3.47 -28.69 21.48
N GLU A 338 -3.36 -29.97 21.12
CA GLU A 338 -4.17 -31.05 21.71
C GLU A 338 -3.72 -31.39 23.14
N ALA A 339 -2.43 -31.23 23.43
CA ALA A 339 -1.83 -31.45 24.76
C ALA A 339 -1.81 -30.14 25.56
N GLN A 340 -2.97 -29.68 26.03
CA GLN A 340 -3.07 -28.52 26.91
C GLN A 340 -2.91 -28.90 28.38
N ALA A 341 -2.60 -27.91 29.22
CA ALA A 341 -2.60 -28.11 30.66
C ALA A 341 -4.01 -28.53 31.13
N PRO A 342 -4.12 -29.43 32.13
CA PRO A 342 -5.40 -29.80 32.70
C PRO A 342 -6.22 -28.59 33.18
N GLU A 343 -7.55 -28.66 33.07
CA GLU A 343 -8.46 -27.56 33.43
C GLU A 343 -8.30 -27.07 34.87
N HIS A 344 -7.98 -27.98 35.80
CA HIS A 344 -7.72 -27.62 37.19
C HIS A 344 -6.44 -26.80 37.35
N ALA A 345 -5.39 -27.08 36.55
CA ALA A 345 -4.14 -26.33 36.55
C ALA A 345 -4.35 -24.96 35.88
N LYS A 346 -5.10 -24.91 34.77
CA LYS A 346 -5.46 -23.65 34.11
C LYS A 346 -6.14 -22.66 35.05
N ARG A 347 -7.00 -23.11 35.97
CA ARG A 347 -7.66 -22.24 36.97
C ARG A 347 -6.69 -21.56 37.92
N LEU A 348 -5.51 -22.13 38.17
CA LEU A 348 -4.53 -21.55 39.10
C LEU A 348 -3.91 -20.25 38.58
N LEU A 349 -3.76 -20.13 37.26
CA LEU A 349 -3.14 -18.97 36.61
C LEU A 349 -4.08 -18.23 35.65
N GLY A 350 -5.29 -18.76 35.42
CA GLY A 350 -6.22 -18.24 34.42
C GLY A 350 -6.57 -16.78 34.65
N ASP A 351 -7.00 -16.42 35.87
CA ASP A 351 -7.41 -15.05 36.17
C ASP A 351 -6.26 -14.05 35.97
N VAL A 352 -5.04 -14.40 36.39
CA VAL A 352 -3.87 -13.52 36.33
C VAL A 352 -3.38 -13.39 34.89
N CYS A 353 -3.33 -14.50 34.14
CA CYS A 353 -2.98 -14.49 32.72
C CYS A 353 -4.01 -13.72 31.89
N THR A 354 -5.31 -13.92 32.10
CA THR A 354 -6.37 -13.19 31.39
C THR A 354 -6.29 -11.70 31.68
N ARG A 355 -6.08 -11.30 32.95
CA ARG A 355 -5.84 -9.88 33.28
C ARG A 355 -4.62 -9.33 32.56
N LEU A 356 -3.49 -10.03 32.59
CA LEU A 356 -2.27 -9.57 31.91
C LEU A 356 -2.48 -9.46 30.39
N GLY A 357 -3.17 -10.42 29.76
CA GLY A 357 -3.55 -10.36 28.35
C GLY A 357 -4.37 -9.11 28.00
N ALA A 358 -5.34 -8.76 28.85
CA ALA A 358 -6.13 -7.54 28.70
C ALA A 358 -5.29 -6.26 28.90
N ARG A 359 -4.35 -6.24 29.85
CA ARG A 359 -3.41 -5.10 30.03
C ARG A 359 -2.50 -4.92 28.82
N CYS A 360 -1.94 -6.01 28.29
CA CYS A 360 -1.15 -6.00 27.05
C CYS A 360 -1.94 -5.42 25.87
N ALA A 361 -3.18 -5.90 25.67
CA ALA A 361 -4.05 -5.40 24.62
C ALA A 361 -4.37 -3.90 24.81
N ARG A 362 -4.63 -3.48 26.05
CA ARG A 362 -4.88 -2.07 26.39
C ARG A 362 -3.70 -1.17 26.03
N VAL A 363 -2.45 -1.55 26.36
CA VAL A 363 -1.26 -0.77 26.01
C VAL A 363 -1.17 -0.57 24.50
N LEU A 364 -1.37 -1.64 23.71
CA LEU A 364 -1.34 -1.57 22.25
C LEU A 364 -2.46 -0.68 21.68
N VAL A 365 -3.65 -0.70 22.27
CA VAL A 365 -4.79 0.16 21.87
C VAL A 365 -4.54 1.63 22.23
N GLU A 366 -3.97 1.91 23.41
CA GLU A 366 -3.63 3.29 23.78
C GLU A 366 -2.48 3.83 22.92
N ALA A 367 -1.48 2.99 22.61
CA ALA A 367 -0.42 3.34 21.66
C ALA A 367 -0.97 3.57 20.24
N SER A 368 -1.94 2.75 19.79
CA SER A 368 -2.57 2.94 18.48
C SER A 368 -3.40 4.22 18.44
N ALA A 369 -4.10 4.56 19.52
CA ALA A 369 -4.86 5.80 19.66
C ALA A 369 -3.94 7.03 19.67
N SER A 370 -2.82 6.97 20.39
CA SER A 370 -1.75 7.98 20.38
C SER A 370 -1.27 8.25 18.96
N VAL A 371 -0.89 7.19 18.22
CA VAL A 371 -0.49 7.30 16.82
C VAL A 371 -1.63 7.88 15.98
N ALA A 372 -2.84 7.32 16.03
CA ALA A 372 -3.98 7.77 15.23
C ALA A 372 -4.32 9.25 15.43
N ALA A 373 -4.20 9.74 16.66
CA ALA A 373 -4.42 11.13 17.00
C ALA A 373 -3.20 12.03 16.67
N MET A 374 -2.01 11.44 16.49
CA MET A 374 -0.72 12.13 16.45
C MET A 374 -0.52 13.05 17.67
N THR A 375 -0.88 12.51 18.83
CA THR A 375 -0.77 13.17 20.13
C THR A 375 0.02 12.30 21.07
N ASP A 376 0.60 12.90 22.10
CA ASP A 376 1.32 12.19 23.16
C ASP A 376 0.46 12.15 24.44
N PRO A 377 -0.37 11.10 24.64
CA PRO A 377 -1.18 10.99 25.84
C PRO A 377 -0.41 10.28 26.96
N LYS A 378 -0.43 10.86 28.15
CA LYS A 378 0.07 10.23 29.40
C LYS A 378 -0.60 8.88 29.71
N THR A 379 -1.71 8.56 29.05
CA THR A 379 -2.45 7.31 29.27
C THR A 379 -1.59 6.09 28.96
N VAL A 380 -0.75 6.16 27.91
CA VAL A 380 0.12 5.04 27.49
C VAL A 380 1.08 4.66 28.63
N ASP A 381 1.70 5.63 29.29
CA ASP A 381 2.60 5.38 30.42
C ASP A 381 1.87 4.70 31.59
N PHE A 382 0.66 5.16 31.92
CA PHE A 382 -0.17 4.53 32.94
C PHE A 382 -0.55 3.10 32.58
N ALA A 383 -0.88 2.84 31.31
CA ALA A 383 -1.19 1.50 30.84
C ALA A 383 0.04 0.57 30.90
N VAL A 384 1.23 1.06 30.57
CA VAL A 384 2.50 0.31 30.68
C VAL A 384 2.80 -0.02 32.14
N ALA A 385 2.67 0.94 33.06
CA ALA A 385 2.89 0.69 34.49
C ALA A 385 1.92 -0.36 35.06
N ASP A 386 0.65 -0.32 34.64
CA ASP A 386 -0.39 -1.28 35.02
C ASP A 386 -0.10 -2.69 34.45
N MET A 387 0.35 -2.77 33.20
CA MET A 387 0.83 -4.03 32.60
C MET A 387 2.02 -4.62 33.38
N ASN A 388 3.02 -3.80 33.73
CA ASN A 388 4.19 -4.25 34.47
C ASN A 388 3.86 -4.73 35.88
N THR A 389 2.88 -4.10 36.53
CA THR A 389 2.35 -4.57 37.80
C THR A 389 1.75 -5.98 37.65
N ALA A 390 0.94 -6.22 36.62
CA ALA A 390 0.36 -7.53 36.34
C ALA A 390 1.42 -8.59 35.95
N VAL A 391 2.52 -8.19 35.28
CA VAL A 391 3.67 -9.08 35.03
C VAL A 391 4.31 -9.53 36.35
N HIS A 392 4.51 -8.61 37.29
CA HIS A 392 5.08 -8.94 38.60
C HIS A 392 4.16 -9.85 39.43
N GLU A 393 2.84 -9.65 39.38
CA GLU A 393 1.87 -10.59 39.98
C GLU A 393 2.01 -11.98 39.39
N LEU A 394 2.02 -12.11 38.05
CA LEU A 394 2.16 -13.39 37.36
C LEU A 394 3.48 -14.09 37.70
N GLN A 395 4.58 -13.35 37.78
CA GLN A 395 5.88 -13.89 38.19
C GLN A 395 5.87 -14.39 39.64
N GLY A 396 5.15 -13.70 40.53
CA GLY A 396 4.92 -14.14 41.91
C GLY A 396 4.18 -15.49 41.96
N ASP A 397 3.05 -15.57 41.26
CA ASP A 397 2.22 -16.77 41.22
C ASP A 397 2.94 -17.96 40.57
N LEU A 398 3.68 -17.73 39.49
CA LEU A 398 4.52 -18.75 38.84
C LEU A 398 5.57 -19.34 39.79
N ARG A 399 6.18 -18.52 40.67
CA ARG A 399 7.15 -18.99 41.66
C ARG A 399 6.48 -19.78 42.79
N ALA A 400 5.24 -19.44 43.14
CA ALA A 400 4.46 -20.13 44.15
C ALA A 400 3.77 -21.41 43.62
N LEU A 401 3.71 -21.60 42.31
CA LEU A 401 2.98 -22.71 41.67
C LEU A 401 3.55 -24.11 41.94
N PRO A 402 4.88 -24.37 41.86
CA PRO A 402 5.42 -25.72 42.05
C PRO A 402 5.04 -26.39 43.38
N PRO A 403 5.15 -25.74 44.57
CA PRO A 403 4.73 -26.37 45.83
C PRO A 403 3.22 -26.61 45.90
N VAL A 404 2.40 -25.79 45.25
CA VAL A 404 0.94 -25.97 45.17
C VAL A 404 0.59 -27.19 44.33
N LEU A 405 1.27 -27.39 43.19
CA LEU A 405 1.09 -28.56 42.33
C LEU A 405 1.48 -29.86 43.05
N LEU A 406 2.62 -29.86 43.76
CA LEU A 406 3.07 -31.01 44.56
C LEU A 406 2.08 -31.37 45.69
N ALA A 407 1.41 -30.38 46.29
CA ALA A 407 0.39 -30.63 47.31
C ALA A 407 -0.91 -31.21 46.73
N LEU A 408 -1.17 -31.02 45.43
CA LEU A 408 -2.35 -31.50 44.71
C LEU A 408 -2.14 -32.87 44.04
N GLU A 409 -0.89 -33.35 43.91
CA GLU A 409 -0.53 -34.66 43.34
C GLU A 409 -1.38 -35.84 43.85
N PRO A 410 -1.60 -36.04 45.17
CA PRO A 410 -2.34 -37.20 45.67
C PRO A 410 -3.85 -37.15 45.40
N ALA A 411 -4.41 -36.00 45.02
CA ALA A 411 -5.85 -35.79 44.83
C ALA A 411 -6.27 -35.58 43.37
N ALA A 412 -5.33 -35.23 42.48
CA ALA A 412 -5.65 -34.78 41.11
C ALA A 412 -4.97 -35.60 39.99
N GLU A 413 -4.20 -36.66 40.30
CA GLU A 413 -3.41 -37.43 39.32
C GLU A 413 -2.57 -36.54 38.38
N MET A 414 -2.07 -35.42 38.90
CA MET A 414 -1.39 -34.38 38.12
C MET A 414 0.11 -34.48 38.31
N SER A 415 0.89 -34.60 37.24
CA SER A 415 2.34 -34.49 37.31
C SER A 415 2.81 -33.07 36.97
N LEU A 416 4.00 -32.68 37.44
CA LEU A 416 4.63 -31.41 37.06
C LEU A 416 4.79 -31.30 35.52
N MET A 417 4.92 -32.42 34.82
CA MET A 417 4.98 -32.46 33.35
C MET A 417 3.67 -32.02 32.70
N ASP A 418 2.53 -32.32 33.30
CA ASP A 418 1.21 -31.93 32.78
C ASP A 418 0.94 -30.42 32.94
N ALA A 419 1.67 -29.77 33.86
CA ALA A 419 1.62 -28.32 34.07
C ALA A 419 2.61 -27.54 33.17
N MET A 420 3.53 -28.21 32.47
CA MET A 420 4.52 -27.55 31.60
C MET A 420 3.91 -26.61 30.53
N PRO A 421 2.79 -26.96 29.86
CA PRO A 421 2.14 -26.05 28.93
C PRO A 421 1.68 -24.74 29.58
N LEU A 422 1.30 -24.79 30.86
CA LEU A 422 0.85 -23.61 31.62
C LEU A 422 2.02 -22.67 31.93
N PHE A 423 3.17 -23.21 32.37
CA PHE A 423 4.41 -22.43 32.53
C PHE A 423 4.86 -21.79 31.20
N THR A 424 4.72 -22.54 30.10
CA THR A 424 5.06 -22.06 28.76
C THR A 424 4.19 -20.87 28.36
N VAL A 425 2.86 -20.97 28.53
CA VAL A 425 1.92 -19.88 28.23
C VAL A 425 2.19 -18.64 29.07
N ALA A 426 2.39 -18.81 30.38
CA ALA A 426 2.68 -17.70 31.27
C ALA A 426 4.01 -17.01 30.93
N SER A 427 5.05 -17.78 30.57
CA SER A 427 6.34 -17.24 30.13
C SER A 427 6.22 -16.50 28.80
N LEU A 428 5.44 -17.03 27.84
CA LEU A 428 5.15 -16.35 26.58
C LEU A 428 4.42 -15.03 26.81
N LEU A 429 3.51 -14.96 27.79
CA LEU A 429 2.77 -13.74 28.09
C LEU A 429 3.66 -12.65 28.72
N ILE A 430 4.60 -13.05 29.59
CA ILE A 430 5.64 -12.15 30.11
C ILE A 430 6.51 -11.63 28.96
N GLU A 431 6.94 -12.52 28.06
CA GLU A 431 7.72 -12.15 26.89
C GLU A 431 6.95 -11.20 25.97
N ILE A 432 5.66 -11.48 25.69
CA ILE A 432 4.78 -10.58 24.91
C ILE A 432 4.72 -9.20 25.54
N SER A 433 4.60 -9.11 26.87
CA SER A 433 4.57 -7.83 27.61
C SER A 433 5.85 -7.03 27.37
N ALA A 434 7.03 -7.67 27.48
CA ALA A 434 8.31 -7.03 27.19
C ALA A 434 8.45 -6.61 25.71
N ARG A 435 7.89 -7.39 24.77
CA ARG A 435 7.87 -6.99 23.34
C ARG A 435 6.94 -5.81 23.07
N ILE A 436 5.85 -5.67 23.83
CA ILE A 436 4.93 -4.53 23.72
C ILE A 436 5.60 -3.25 24.21
N GLU A 437 6.42 -3.28 25.27
CA GLU A 437 7.24 -2.12 25.66
C GLU A 437 8.13 -1.66 24.50
N GLY A 438 8.79 -2.59 23.79
CA GLY A 438 9.57 -2.24 22.59
C GLY A 438 8.72 -1.66 21.44
N VAL A 439 7.41 -1.94 21.38
CA VAL A 439 6.48 -1.25 20.45
C VAL A 439 6.23 0.17 20.93
N VAL A 440 5.99 0.37 22.22
CA VAL A 440 5.78 1.69 22.85
C VAL A 440 7.02 2.58 22.66
N ASP A 441 8.22 2.08 22.93
CA ASP A 441 9.49 2.81 22.73
C ASP A 441 9.66 3.28 21.28
N ALA A 442 9.29 2.42 20.32
CA ALA A 442 9.34 2.75 18.90
C ALA A 442 8.28 3.81 18.53
N VAL A 443 7.09 3.77 19.17
CA VAL A 443 6.04 4.78 19.02
C VAL A 443 6.47 6.11 19.63
N GLU A 444 7.09 6.13 20.80
CA GLU A 444 7.62 7.33 21.46
C GLU A 444 8.74 7.97 20.62
N THR A 445 9.62 7.15 20.05
CA THR A 445 10.64 7.61 19.09
C THR A 445 10.00 8.21 17.83
N LEU A 446 8.90 7.64 17.34
CA LEU A 446 8.14 8.21 16.23
C LEU A 446 7.48 9.54 16.63
N ALA A 447 6.83 9.58 17.80
CA ALA A 447 6.10 10.72 18.32
C ALA A 447 7.01 11.94 18.53
N SER A 448 8.17 11.73 19.16
CA SER A 448 9.19 12.76 19.37
C SER A 448 9.72 13.32 18.05
N LEU A 449 10.08 12.47 17.09
CA LEU A 449 10.59 12.92 15.79
C LEU A 449 9.52 13.54 14.88
N ALA A 450 8.26 13.14 15.05
CA ALA A 450 7.13 13.67 14.31
C ALA A 450 6.51 14.91 14.98
N ASN A 451 7.00 15.32 16.15
CA ASN A 451 6.46 16.41 16.98
C ASN A 451 4.97 16.23 17.26
N PHE A 452 4.59 15.07 17.81
CA PHE A 452 3.22 14.83 18.27
C PHE A 452 2.81 15.91 19.27
N LYS A 453 1.54 16.33 19.19
CA LYS A 453 1.03 17.37 20.09
C LYS A 453 0.82 16.79 21.48
N GLN A 454 1.27 17.51 22.49
CA GLN A 454 0.91 17.21 23.87
C GLN A 454 -0.59 17.43 24.06
N VAL A 455 -1.26 16.50 24.74
CA VAL A 455 -2.66 16.70 25.13
C VAL A 455 -2.65 17.66 26.32
N GLU A 456 -3.09 18.90 26.11
CA GLU A 456 -3.37 19.81 27.22
C GLU A 456 -4.53 19.20 28.02
N ASP A 457 -4.27 18.78 29.25
CA ASP A 457 -5.31 18.38 30.20
C ASP A 457 -6.30 19.55 30.29
N GLY A 458 -7.57 19.27 30.02
CA GLY A 458 -8.64 20.27 30.04
C GLY A 458 -8.69 20.97 31.40
N ASP A 459 -8.27 22.23 31.41
CA ASP A 459 -8.26 23.07 32.61
C ASP A 459 -9.69 23.58 32.87
N ASP A 460 -10.35 23.00 33.88
CA ASP A 460 -11.60 23.53 34.44
C ASP A 460 -11.33 24.83 35.22
N LYS A 461 -11.46 25.96 34.51
CA LYS A 461 -11.76 27.34 34.95
C LYS A 461 -11.03 27.95 36.18
N LYS A 462 -10.31 29.05 35.93
CA LYS A 462 -10.74 30.44 36.30
C LYS A 462 -9.86 31.52 35.65
N GLY A 463 -10.45 32.70 35.43
CA GLY A 463 -9.96 33.83 34.62
C GLY A 463 -8.57 34.38 34.95
N GLN A 464 -7.97 35.20 34.09
CA GLN A 464 -8.47 36.54 33.77
C GLN A 464 -7.77 37.13 32.52
N THR A 465 -8.55 37.91 31.75
CA THR A 465 -8.17 39.01 30.83
C THR A 465 -7.32 38.74 29.59
N THR A 466 -8.01 38.49 28.47
CA THR A 466 -7.60 38.94 27.13
C THR A 466 -7.95 40.42 26.97
N GLU A 467 -6.94 41.30 26.91
CA GLU A 467 -7.11 42.61 26.27
C GLU A 467 -7.16 42.42 24.76
N THR A 468 -8.36 42.36 24.20
CA THR A 468 -8.56 42.49 22.76
C THR A 468 -8.80 43.95 22.43
N LYS A 469 -7.80 44.61 21.85
CA LYS A 469 -7.96 45.94 21.23
C LYS A 469 -8.70 45.76 19.91
N VAL A 470 -10.03 45.92 19.93
CA VAL A 470 -10.86 46.03 18.73
C VAL A 470 -11.39 47.47 18.63
N HIS A 471 -11.04 48.11 17.52
CA HIS A 471 -11.58 49.38 17.05
C HIS A 471 -13.10 49.28 16.82
N PRO A 472 -13.93 50.18 17.35
CA PRO A 472 -15.36 50.17 17.06
C PRO A 472 -15.67 50.96 15.80
N LEU A 473 -16.47 50.35 14.92
CA LEU A 473 -17.33 51.01 13.94
C LEU A 473 -18.76 50.64 14.34
N ASN A 474 -19.60 51.63 14.67
CA ASN A 474 -20.83 51.89 13.92
C ASN A 474 -21.61 53.11 14.48
N VAL A 475 -22.38 53.71 13.58
CA VAL A 475 -23.56 54.58 13.75
C VAL A 475 -23.33 56.10 13.82
N GLN A 476 -23.59 56.73 12.67
CA GLN A 476 -24.12 58.08 12.50
C GLN A 476 -25.60 58.12 12.91
N ASP A 477 -26.03 59.21 13.56
CA ASP A 477 -27.13 60.05 13.07
C ASP A 477 -27.16 61.40 13.84
N ASP A 478 -27.27 62.46 13.04
CA ASP A 478 -27.88 63.79 13.22
C ASP A 478 -27.55 64.67 14.44
N ASP A 479 -26.88 65.82 14.21
CA ASP A 479 -27.57 67.12 14.14
C ASP A 479 -26.66 68.32 13.78
N ALA A 480 -27.18 69.14 12.85
CA ALA A 480 -27.12 70.60 12.72
C ALA A 480 -25.86 71.40 12.29
N SER A 481 -26.12 72.21 11.23
CA SER A 481 -25.57 73.54 10.85
C SER A 481 -24.29 73.57 9.97
N ALA A 482 -24.43 73.91 8.67
CA ALA A 482 -24.25 75.26 8.07
C ALA A 482 -22.75 75.65 8.00
N GLN A 483 -22.09 76.04 6.91
CA GLN A 483 -22.34 76.75 5.65
C GLN A 483 -21.10 76.46 4.75
N GLU A 484 -21.23 76.12 3.47
CA GLU A 484 -21.24 77.03 2.31
C GLU A 484 -19.85 77.30 1.66
N ASN A 485 -19.80 77.07 0.33
CA ASN A 485 -18.85 77.55 -0.70
C ASN A 485 -17.41 76.99 -0.73
N GLN A 486 -16.75 76.76 -1.87
CA GLN A 486 -16.99 76.78 -3.32
C GLN A 486 -15.74 76.07 -3.93
N THR A 487 -15.87 75.01 -4.74
CA THR A 487 -15.81 74.99 -6.22
C THR A 487 -14.51 75.47 -6.90
N MET A 488 -14.13 74.69 -7.94
CA MET A 488 -13.25 75.00 -9.10
C MET A 488 -11.73 74.79 -8.94
N LYS A 489 -10.98 74.40 -9.97
CA LYS A 489 -11.12 73.68 -11.27
C LYS A 489 -9.73 73.84 -11.93
N HIS A 490 -9.29 72.86 -12.73
CA HIS A 490 -8.21 72.96 -13.74
C HIS A 490 -6.80 73.32 -13.21
N ALA A 491 -5.70 73.14 -13.91
CA ALA A 491 -5.19 72.24 -14.95
C ALA A 491 -3.74 72.72 -15.17
N GLU A 492 -2.88 71.82 -15.64
CA GLU A 492 -1.68 72.11 -16.44
C GLU A 492 -0.50 72.91 -15.85
N GLN A 493 0.59 72.16 -15.66
CA GLN A 493 1.82 72.20 -16.47
C GLN A 493 2.89 73.28 -16.21
N GLU A 494 4.14 72.80 -16.31
CA GLU A 494 5.44 73.49 -16.27
C GLU A 494 5.89 73.97 -14.87
N HIS A 495 7.12 73.79 -14.40
CA HIS A 495 8.40 73.90 -15.09
C HIS A 495 9.51 73.18 -14.28
N CYS A 496 10.60 72.87 -14.98
CA CYS A 496 11.77 72.14 -14.51
C CYS A 496 12.74 73.02 -13.70
N ASN A 497 13.61 72.35 -12.91
CA ASN A 497 14.89 72.77 -12.34
C ASN A 497 14.90 73.83 -11.21
N THR A 498 15.51 73.50 -10.06
CA THR A 498 16.95 73.71 -9.76
C THR A 498 17.20 73.57 -8.24
N THR A 499 18.07 72.62 -7.88
CA THR A 499 19.17 72.61 -6.88
C THR A 499 19.11 73.44 -5.57
N VAL A 500 19.85 72.90 -4.58
CA VAL A 500 20.36 73.47 -3.29
C VAL A 500 19.48 73.02 -2.11
N LYS A 501 19.90 72.13 -1.21
CA LYS A 501 21.20 71.93 -0.56
C LYS A 501 21.28 70.52 0.04
#